data_AF-B6IYH5-F1
#
_entry.id   AF-B6IYH5-F1
#
_cell.length_a   1.000
_cell.length_b   1.000
_cell.length_c   1.000
_cell.angle_alpha   90.00
_cell.angle_beta   90.00
_cell.angle_gamma   90.00
#
_symmetry.space_group_name_H-M   'P 1'
#
loop_
_entity.id
_entity.type
_entity.pdbx_description
1 polymer ?
#
loop_
_entity_poly.entity_id
_entity_poly.type
_entity_poly.pdbx_seq_one_letter_code
_entity_poly.pdbx_strand_id
1 'polypeptide(L)'
;MLAGLRLGAVPSAVLRPACDWDLAGGLPAGISFLRGSAATCVDAAVRIVPIPANGPRFDHDPATGKPLGLLIEGPRTNFLPDSFAPATRTVSLPAGSYTLSVGSGGSLAVTGAAAGTAAPGVPLTLTLSAPGSLTVTVQGQPHWYQCEDGPFASSPIATPPGASARREADEVRVLLGSWHRQEAGTWIVDFRPGAGFVPAQYLMTVSDGTASERHSVYRWAAGLIAYDMNAGGVQRSSLVPANALVALTPSRVAAAWSRQGVAFCLNGGPVVTAAVPALAAGISRMTLGAQTSGLAQSLFGHIRRVRYFPDRLPASLLRSMTATP
;
A
#
# COMPACT_ATOMS: atom_id res chain seq x y z
N MET A 1 -27.64 -39.32 -47.48
CA MET A 1 -26.34 -38.59 -47.44
C MET A 1 -26.63 -37.20 -46.89
N LEU A 2 -26.58 -37.03 -45.57
CA LEU A 2 -26.84 -35.75 -44.89
C LEU A 2 -25.56 -35.38 -44.14
N ALA A 3 -24.90 -34.35 -44.66
CA ALA A 3 -23.61 -33.86 -44.18
C ALA A 3 -23.78 -33.16 -42.82
N GLY A 4 -23.00 -33.60 -41.84
CA GLY A 4 -22.88 -32.93 -40.55
C GLY A 4 -22.09 -31.63 -40.68
N LEU A 5 -22.74 -30.50 -40.39
CA LEU A 5 -22.05 -29.25 -40.13
C LEU A 5 -21.55 -29.29 -38.68
N ARG A 6 -20.25 -29.53 -38.48
CA ARG A 6 -19.60 -29.27 -37.20
C ARG A 6 -19.54 -27.76 -37.00
N LEU A 7 -20.22 -27.23 -35.97
CA LEU A 7 -19.98 -25.87 -35.48
C LEU A 7 -18.49 -25.75 -35.15
N GLY A 8 -17.80 -24.86 -35.86
CA GLY A 8 -16.43 -24.47 -35.51
C GLY A 8 -16.41 -23.88 -34.11
N ALA A 9 -15.58 -24.43 -33.24
CA ALA A 9 -15.26 -23.81 -31.97
C ALA A 9 -14.70 -22.41 -32.24
N VAL A 10 -15.38 -21.38 -31.71
CA VAL A 10 -14.85 -20.02 -31.69
C VAL A 10 -13.52 -20.07 -30.91
N PRO A 11 -12.41 -19.56 -31.46
CA PRO A 11 -11.15 -19.52 -30.73
C PRO A 11 -11.37 -18.71 -29.46
N SER A 12 -11.04 -19.31 -28.31
CA SER A 12 -11.09 -18.65 -27.01
C SER A 12 -10.24 -17.38 -27.10
N ALA A 13 -10.88 -16.20 -27.13
CA ALA A 13 -10.16 -14.93 -27.17
C ALA A 13 -9.21 -14.91 -25.98
N VAL A 14 -7.90 -14.85 -26.24
CA VAL A 14 -6.90 -14.76 -25.18
C VAL A 14 -7.14 -13.45 -24.47
N LEU A 15 -7.58 -13.53 -23.21
CA LEU A 15 -7.79 -12.36 -22.38
C LEU A 15 -6.44 -11.67 -22.14
N ARG A 16 -6.23 -10.50 -22.77
CA ARG A 16 -5.00 -9.72 -22.65
C ARG A 16 -5.28 -8.41 -21.92
N PRO A 17 -4.50 -8.05 -20.89
CA PRO A 17 -4.64 -6.76 -20.25
C PRO A 17 -4.17 -5.65 -21.19
N ALA A 18 -4.84 -4.50 -21.15
CA ALA A 18 -4.38 -3.27 -21.82
C ALA A 18 -3.16 -2.65 -21.11
N CYS A 19 -3.01 -2.91 -19.81
CA CYS A 19 -1.80 -2.56 -19.04
C CYS A 19 -1.42 -3.71 -18.12
N ASP A 20 -0.13 -4.02 -18.05
CA ASP A 20 0.42 -5.03 -17.14
C ASP A 20 1.76 -4.54 -16.58
N TRP A 21 1.69 -3.89 -15.43
CA TRP A 21 2.83 -3.22 -14.80
C TRP A 21 3.43 -4.12 -13.72
N ASP A 22 4.64 -4.60 -13.98
CA ASP A 22 5.47 -5.28 -12.99
C ASP A 22 6.29 -4.24 -12.21
N LEU A 23 5.88 -3.96 -10.97
CA LEU A 23 6.53 -2.97 -10.11
C LEU A 23 7.65 -3.56 -9.24
N ALA A 24 8.09 -4.79 -9.49
CA ALA A 24 9.37 -5.28 -8.96
C ALA A 24 10.54 -5.04 -9.92
N GLY A 25 10.25 -4.95 -11.23
CA GLY A 25 11.27 -4.72 -12.26
C GLY A 25 11.65 -3.27 -12.49
N GLY A 26 10.94 -2.31 -11.88
CA GLY A 26 11.15 -0.88 -12.08
C GLY A 26 9.84 -0.10 -12.19
N LEU A 27 9.93 1.21 -12.47
CA LEU A 27 8.77 2.05 -12.71
C LEU A 27 8.48 2.08 -14.22
N PRO A 28 7.32 1.56 -14.68
CA PRO A 28 6.94 1.62 -16.09
C PRO A 28 6.84 3.05 -16.63
N ALA A 29 7.03 3.20 -17.93
CA ALA A 29 6.79 4.47 -18.62
C ALA A 29 5.35 4.95 -18.40
N GLY A 30 5.17 6.26 -18.18
CA GLY A 30 3.86 6.87 -17.93
C GLY A 30 3.41 6.88 -16.47
N ILE A 31 4.19 6.26 -15.56
CA ILE A 31 4.01 6.39 -14.12
C ILE A 31 5.04 7.37 -13.58
N SER A 32 4.57 8.37 -12.82
CA SER A 32 5.44 9.32 -12.11
C SER A 32 5.53 8.98 -10.63
N PHE A 33 6.69 9.30 -10.05
CA PHE A 33 6.99 9.12 -8.64
C PHE A 33 7.55 10.42 -8.07
N LEU A 34 7.04 10.85 -6.92
CA LEU A 34 7.55 11.99 -6.16
C LEU A 34 7.71 11.60 -4.68
N ARG A 35 8.80 12.08 -4.08
CA ARG A 35 9.00 12.08 -2.62
C ARG A 35 9.96 13.21 -2.27
N GLY A 36 9.55 14.11 -1.38
CA GLY A 36 10.31 15.31 -1.02
C GLY A 36 11.57 15.09 -0.17
N SER A 37 11.84 13.84 0.26
CA SER A 37 12.97 13.50 1.13
C SER A 37 13.70 12.24 0.65
N ALA A 38 14.92 12.02 1.15
CA ALA A 38 15.52 10.70 1.13
C ALA A 38 14.69 9.72 1.99
N ALA A 39 14.85 8.43 1.71
CA ALA A 39 14.24 7.32 2.45
C ALA A 39 15.13 6.08 2.36
N THR A 40 14.71 4.96 2.94
CA THR A 40 15.43 3.69 2.80
C THR A 40 14.52 2.57 2.27
N CYS A 41 15.14 1.53 1.74
CA CYS A 41 14.52 0.24 1.47
C CYS A 41 15.54 -0.89 1.70
N VAL A 42 15.07 -2.13 1.68
CA VAL A 42 15.89 -3.34 1.69
C VAL A 42 16.18 -3.76 0.24
N ASP A 43 17.45 -3.96 -0.07
CA ASP A 43 17.89 -4.46 -1.37
C ASP A 43 17.85 -6.00 -1.46
N ALA A 44 18.15 -6.55 -2.64
CA ALA A 44 18.18 -7.99 -2.87
C ALA A 44 19.27 -8.72 -2.05
N ALA A 45 20.26 -7.98 -1.51
CA ALA A 45 21.29 -8.49 -0.62
C ALA A 45 20.91 -8.37 0.86
N VAL A 46 19.64 -8.03 1.17
CA VAL A 46 19.10 -7.89 2.53
C VAL A 46 19.78 -6.76 3.30
N ARG A 47 20.19 -5.70 2.60
CA ARG A 47 20.80 -4.50 3.20
C ARG A 47 19.82 -3.34 3.15
N ILE A 48 19.81 -2.54 4.21
CA ILE A 48 19.11 -1.26 4.21
C ILE A 48 19.97 -0.27 3.42
N VAL A 49 19.41 0.25 2.33
CA VAL A 49 20.08 1.18 1.42
C VAL A 49 19.32 2.51 1.36
N PRO A 50 20.04 3.64 1.27
CA PRO A 50 19.41 4.94 1.09
C PRO A 50 18.94 5.13 -0.35
N ILE A 51 17.77 5.74 -0.51
CA ILE A 51 17.21 6.14 -1.79
C ILE A 51 16.98 7.67 -1.74
N PRO A 52 17.52 8.43 -2.70
CA PRO A 52 17.40 9.89 -2.70
C PRO A 52 15.95 10.36 -2.87
N ALA A 53 15.74 11.68 -2.69
CA ALA A 53 14.46 12.31 -3.02
C ALA A 53 14.06 11.98 -4.47
N ASN A 54 12.75 11.81 -4.68
CA ASN A 54 12.14 11.35 -5.95
C ASN A 54 12.60 9.97 -6.46
N GLY A 55 13.41 9.22 -5.71
CA GLY A 55 13.78 7.85 -6.05
C GLY A 55 12.69 6.84 -5.63
N PRO A 56 12.08 6.07 -6.56
CA PRO A 56 11.18 4.98 -6.21
C PRO A 56 11.92 3.88 -5.44
N ARG A 57 11.23 3.23 -4.51
CA ARG A 57 11.81 2.20 -3.62
C ARG A 57 11.30 0.82 -4.01
N PHE A 58 12.17 0.04 -4.65
CA PHE A 58 11.89 -1.37 -5.00
C PHE A 58 12.43 -2.27 -3.90
N ASP A 59 11.53 -2.64 -2.99
CA ASP A 59 11.88 -3.22 -1.70
C ASP A 59 11.87 -4.75 -1.75
N HIS A 60 12.66 -5.35 -0.86
CA HIS A 60 12.83 -6.79 -0.77
C HIS A 60 12.47 -7.29 0.62
N ASP A 61 12.06 -8.55 0.70
CA ASP A 61 11.74 -9.18 1.96
C ASP A 61 13.00 -9.31 2.83
N PRO A 62 13.04 -8.75 4.05
CA PRO A 62 14.24 -8.73 4.87
C PRO A 62 14.65 -10.10 5.41
N ALA A 63 13.82 -11.14 5.27
CA ALA A 63 14.19 -12.50 5.66
C ALA A 63 14.69 -13.33 4.47
N THR A 64 14.20 -13.05 3.25
CA THR A 64 14.42 -13.92 2.09
C THR A 64 15.10 -13.25 0.88
N GLY A 65 15.23 -11.92 0.87
CA GLY A 65 15.73 -11.16 -0.28
C GLY A 65 14.81 -11.18 -1.50
N LYS A 66 13.60 -11.73 -1.40
CA LYS A 66 12.65 -11.78 -2.52
C LYS A 66 12.05 -10.40 -2.80
N PRO A 67 11.86 -10.01 -4.07
CA PRO A 67 11.30 -8.71 -4.41
C PRO A 67 9.82 -8.62 -3.97
N LEU A 68 9.47 -7.55 -3.27
CA LEU A 68 8.11 -7.26 -2.82
C LEU A 68 7.36 -6.32 -3.78
N GLY A 69 8.09 -5.49 -4.52
CA GLY A 69 7.55 -4.48 -5.43
C GLY A 69 7.86 -3.06 -4.98
N LEU A 70 7.06 -2.11 -5.45
CA LEU A 70 7.19 -0.70 -5.10
C LEU A 70 6.67 -0.49 -3.67
N LEU A 71 7.56 -0.09 -2.75
CA LEU A 71 7.21 0.32 -1.40
C LEU A 71 6.56 1.70 -1.43
N ILE A 72 5.39 1.80 -0.80
CA ILE A 72 4.63 3.04 -0.61
C ILE A 72 4.43 3.30 0.87
N GLU A 73 4.89 4.45 1.36
CA GLU A 73 4.69 4.88 2.73
C GLU A 73 4.31 6.37 2.83
N GLY A 74 3.46 6.68 3.80
CA GLY A 74 3.06 8.07 4.12
C GLY A 74 4.11 8.78 4.97
N PRO A 75 3.92 10.06 5.31
CA PRO A 75 4.93 10.83 6.00
C PRO A 75 5.12 10.34 7.44
N ARG A 76 6.37 10.29 7.91
CA ARG A 76 6.76 9.85 9.26
C ARG A 76 7.98 10.61 9.73
N THR A 77 8.09 10.87 11.02
CA THR A 77 9.23 11.53 11.67
C THR A 77 9.88 10.56 12.61
N ASN A 78 11.18 10.29 12.44
CA ASN A 78 11.97 9.57 13.43
C ASN A 78 12.55 10.58 14.42
N PHE A 79 12.19 10.44 15.69
CA PHE A 79 12.61 11.31 16.78
C PHE A 79 13.94 10.89 17.40
N LEU A 80 14.47 9.70 17.09
CA LEU A 80 15.80 9.29 17.51
C LEU A 80 16.87 9.77 16.53
N PRO A 81 17.82 10.62 16.96
CA PRO A 81 18.96 10.97 16.14
C PRO A 81 19.93 9.80 15.94
N ASP A 82 20.87 9.93 15.00
CA ASP A 82 21.90 8.93 14.74
C ASP A 82 21.32 7.53 14.47
N SER A 83 20.24 7.44 13.68
CA SER A 83 19.44 6.22 13.46
C SER A 83 20.24 4.96 13.11
N PHE A 84 21.42 5.10 12.48
CA PHE A 84 22.33 4.01 12.09
C PHE A 84 23.62 3.92 12.94
N ALA A 85 23.68 4.68 14.03
CA ALA A 85 24.68 4.54 15.09
C ALA A 85 23.99 4.57 16.47
N PRO A 86 23.19 3.55 16.80
CA PRO A 86 22.33 3.58 17.99
C PRO A 86 23.08 3.79 19.29
N ALA A 87 22.62 4.74 20.11
CA ALA A 87 23.11 4.96 21.47
C ALA A 87 21.97 5.33 22.41
N THR A 88 22.07 4.88 23.67
CA THR A 88 21.10 5.17 24.73
C THR A 88 20.89 6.67 24.89
N ARG A 89 19.62 7.11 24.92
CA ARG A 89 19.26 8.53 25.02
C ARG A 89 17.86 8.74 25.55
N THR A 90 17.59 9.97 25.97
CA THR A 90 16.24 10.44 26.32
C THR A 90 15.69 11.32 25.21
N VAL A 91 14.44 11.10 24.83
CA VAL A 91 13.72 11.90 23.82
C VAL A 91 12.43 12.45 24.43
N SER A 92 12.17 13.73 24.22
CA SER A 92 10.93 14.39 24.63
C SER A 92 9.97 14.45 23.46
N LEU A 93 8.75 13.97 23.67
CA LEU A 93 7.72 13.82 22.66
C LEU A 93 6.43 14.53 23.10
N PRO A 94 5.66 15.13 22.17
CA PRO A 94 4.31 15.59 22.48
C PRO A 94 3.35 14.42 22.75
N ALA A 95 2.11 14.74 23.12
CA ALA A 95 1.05 13.72 23.18
C ALA A 95 0.83 13.11 21.79
N GLY A 96 0.67 11.80 21.71
CA GLY A 96 0.54 11.09 20.44
C GLY A 96 0.81 9.60 20.55
N SER A 97 0.68 8.90 19.41
CA SER A 97 1.08 7.51 19.28
C SER A 97 2.46 7.44 18.63
N TYR A 98 3.32 6.58 19.16
CA TYR A 98 4.68 6.37 18.68
C TYR A 98 4.98 4.90 18.57
N THR A 99 5.80 4.52 17.59
CA THR A 99 6.29 3.16 17.44
C THR A 99 7.80 3.13 17.42
N LEU A 100 8.37 2.33 18.33
CA LEU A 100 9.79 2.03 18.37
C LEU A 100 10.07 0.74 17.62
N SER A 101 11.11 0.75 16.78
CA SER A 101 11.62 -0.41 16.07
C SER A 101 13.13 -0.39 16.02
N VAL A 102 13.73 -1.56 15.85
CA VAL A 102 15.18 -1.75 15.98
C VAL A 102 15.65 -2.86 15.05
N GLY A 103 16.85 -2.67 14.49
CA GLY A 103 17.52 -3.67 13.68
C GLY A 103 18.04 -4.84 14.50
N SER A 104 18.37 -5.95 13.83
CA SER A 104 19.08 -7.08 14.43
C SER A 104 20.36 -6.65 15.15
N GLY A 105 20.76 -7.44 16.15
CA GLY A 105 21.96 -7.19 16.98
C GLY A 105 21.65 -6.60 18.36
N GLY A 106 20.40 -6.24 18.65
CA GLY A 106 20.02 -5.70 19.96
C GLY A 106 18.52 -5.47 20.14
N SER A 107 18.16 -4.80 21.24
CA SER A 107 16.81 -4.40 21.61
C SER A 107 16.80 -2.98 22.21
N LEU A 108 15.62 -2.39 22.32
CA LEU A 108 15.42 -1.10 22.98
C LEU A 108 14.54 -1.31 24.22
N ALA A 109 15.07 -1.05 25.41
CA ALA A 109 14.27 -0.96 26.62
C ALA A 109 13.82 0.51 26.81
N VAL A 110 12.53 0.73 27.01
CA VAL A 110 11.93 2.07 27.15
C VAL A 110 11.40 2.26 28.56
N THR A 111 11.69 3.41 29.17
CA THR A 111 11.14 3.85 30.46
C THR A 111 10.79 5.35 30.42
N GLY A 112 10.11 5.86 31.45
CA GLY A 112 9.70 7.27 31.58
C GLY A 112 8.19 7.44 31.42
N ALA A 113 7.78 8.32 30.50
CA ALA A 113 6.36 8.61 30.24
C ALA A 113 5.56 7.40 29.71
N ALA A 114 6.25 6.40 29.16
CA ALA A 114 5.75 5.08 28.85
C ALA A 114 6.88 4.06 29.01
N ALA A 115 6.55 2.77 28.98
CA ALA A 115 7.53 1.70 29.15
C ALA A 115 7.24 0.50 28.25
N GLY A 116 8.30 -0.27 27.94
CA GLY A 116 8.21 -1.51 27.19
C GLY A 116 9.53 -1.91 26.57
N THR A 117 9.52 -2.88 25.67
CA THR A 117 10.70 -3.31 24.93
C THR A 117 10.38 -3.49 23.45
N ALA A 118 11.20 -2.90 22.58
CA ALA A 118 11.20 -3.19 21.15
C ALA A 118 12.34 -4.16 20.83
N ALA A 119 12.07 -5.15 19.99
CA ALA A 119 13.06 -6.11 19.51
C ALA A 119 12.96 -6.24 17.97
N PRO A 120 13.95 -6.86 17.30
CA PRO A 120 13.91 -7.03 15.85
C PRO A 120 12.66 -7.81 15.42
N GLY A 121 11.88 -7.22 14.53
CA GLY A 121 10.60 -7.79 14.07
C GLY A 121 9.44 -7.70 15.08
N VAL A 122 9.68 -7.18 16.29
CA VAL A 122 8.68 -7.00 17.35
C VAL A 122 8.71 -5.53 17.80
N PRO A 123 8.09 -4.62 17.02
CA PRO A 123 8.06 -3.21 17.36
C PRO A 123 7.21 -2.96 18.63
N LEU A 124 7.54 -1.89 19.34
CA LEU A 124 6.80 -1.42 20.53
C LEU A 124 6.00 -0.18 20.16
N THR A 125 4.67 -0.28 20.19
CA THR A 125 3.78 0.88 20.02
C THR A 125 3.30 1.39 21.37
N LEU A 126 3.40 2.70 21.58
CA LEU A 126 3.06 3.40 22.81
C LEU A 126 2.15 4.59 22.51
N THR A 127 1.35 5.00 23.50
CA THR A 127 0.54 6.22 23.44
C THR A 127 0.89 7.11 24.62
N LEU A 128 1.23 8.36 24.35
CA LEU A 128 1.45 9.39 25.35
C LEU A 128 0.21 10.29 25.42
N SER A 129 -0.48 10.30 26.56
CA SER A 129 -1.69 11.12 26.78
C SER A 129 -1.38 12.61 27.00
N ALA A 130 -0.12 12.95 27.27
CA ALA A 130 0.40 14.30 27.44
C ALA A 130 1.87 14.31 26.97
N PRO A 131 2.48 15.49 26.71
CA PRO A 131 3.91 15.56 26.43
C PRO A 131 4.74 14.87 27.53
N GLY A 132 5.77 14.13 27.14
CA GLY A 132 6.55 13.34 28.06
C GLY A 132 7.88 12.87 27.48
N SER A 133 8.79 12.47 28.36
CA SER A 133 10.12 11.98 27.97
C SER A 133 10.19 10.45 28.05
N LEU A 134 10.78 9.86 27.02
CA LEU A 134 11.12 8.44 26.95
C LEU A 134 12.63 8.29 27.06
N THR A 135 13.10 7.50 28.02
CA THR A 135 14.48 7.03 28.05
C THR A 135 14.55 5.72 27.26
N VAL A 136 15.23 5.75 26.13
CA VAL A 136 15.44 4.63 25.22
C VAL A 136 16.84 4.07 25.48
N THR A 137 16.89 2.96 26.19
CA THR A 137 18.13 2.23 26.49
C THR A 137 18.41 1.20 25.42
N VAL A 138 19.53 1.37 24.72
CA VAL A 138 20.01 0.41 23.72
C VAL A 138 20.67 -0.76 24.44
N GLN A 139 20.21 -1.97 24.15
CA GLN A 139 20.78 -3.23 24.64
C GLN A 139 21.41 -3.98 23.46
N GLY A 140 22.66 -4.42 23.60
CA GLY A 140 23.40 -5.03 22.50
C GLY A 140 23.99 -4.00 21.53
N GLN A 141 24.10 -4.37 20.25
CA GLN A 141 24.67 -3.56 19.18
C GLN A 141 23.75 -3.60 17.95
N PRO A 142 22.53 -3.04 18.04
CA PRO A 142 21.66 -2.97 16.87
C PRO A 142 22.26 -2.05 15.81
N HIS A 143 22.11 -2.42 14.54
CA HIS A 143 22.65 -1.65 13.42
C HIS A 143 21.79 -0.43 13.02
N TRP A 144 20.55 -0.36 13.52
CA TRP A 144 19.73 0.85 13.48
C TRP A 144 18.65 0.82 14.57
N TYR A 145 18.07 1.98 14.84
CA TYR A 145 16.89 2.16 15.69
C TYR A 145 15.99 3.31 15.20
N GLN A 146 14.75 3.33 15.66
CA GLN A 146 13.79 4.37 15.32
C GLN A 146 12.75 4.50 16.42
N CYS A 147 12.31 5.73 16.67
CA CYS A 147 11.05 6.03 17.34
C CYS A 147 10.29 6.96 16.41
N GLU A 148 9.27 6.45 15.71
CA GLU A 148 8.49 7.25 14.75
C GLU A 148 7.10 7.57 15.25
N ASP A 149 6.51 8.68 14.78
CA ASP A 149 5.10 8.94 15.02
C ASP A 149 4.24 7.87 14.34
N GLY A 150 3.13 7.50 14.98
CA GLY A 150 2.13 6.59 14.44
C GLY A 150 2.12 5.18 15.03
N PRO A 151 1.08 4.40 14.70
CA PRO A 151 0.72 3.19 15.44
C PRO A 151 1.35 1.91 14.89
N PHE A 152 2.40 2.01 14.06
CA PHE A 152 3.11 0.87 13.49
C PHE A 152 4.46 1.31 12.94
N ALA A 153 5.38 0.35 12.80
CA ALA A 153 6.71 0.60 12.22
C ALA A 153 6.65 0.72 10.69
N SER A 154 7.45 1.64 10.15
CA SER A 154 7.75 1.82 8.73
C SER A 154 9.24 1.59 8.46
N SER A 155 9.69 1.75 7.22
CA SER A 155 11.11 1.66 6.87
C SER A 155 11.96 2.62 7.72
N PRO A 156 13.21 2.25 8.07
CA PRO A 156 14.09 3.12 8.85
C PRO A 156 14.30 4.48 8.18
N ILE A 157 14.10 5.56 8.92
CA ILE A 157 14.30 6.93 8.48
C ILE A 157 15.67 7.36 8.98
N ALA A 158 16.58 7.62 8.04
CA ALA A 158 17.90 8.11 8.34
C ALA A 158 17.82 9.49 9.00
N THR A 159 18.29 9.58 10.25
CA THR A 159 18.43 10.81 11.00
C THR A 159 19.89 11.28 11.04
N PRO A 160 20.14 12.61 10.90
CA PRO A 160 21.47 13.17 11.00
C PRO A 160 21.98 13.12 12.46
N PRO A 161 23.26 13.46 12.69
CA PRO A 161 23.78 13.54 14.04
C PRO A 161 23.03 14.53 14.93
N GLY A 162 22.55 14.07 16.08
CA GLY A 162 21.91 14.91 17.10
C GLY A 162 20.55 15.54 16.76
N ALA A 163 19.97 15.31 15.57
CA ALA A 163 18.64 15.80 15.21
C ALA A 163 17.68 14.72 14.67
N SER A 164 16.38 14.96 14.79
CA SER A 164 15.32 14.16 14.16
C SER A 164 15.27 14.40 12.65
N ALA A 165 14.59 13.51 11.92
CA ALA A 165 14.33 13.69 10.50
C ALA A 165 12.93 13.20 10.13
N ARG A 166 12.37 13.82 9.09
CA ARG A 166 11.07 13.47 8.52
C ARG A 166 11.26 12.84 7.14
N ARG A 167 10.62 11.70 6.93
CA ARG A 167 10.38 11.13 5.62
C ARG A 167 9.07 11.70 5.07
N GLU A 168 9.12 12.30 3.89
CA GLU A 168 7.93 12.70 3.15
C GLU A 168 7.22 11.49 2.55
N ALA A 169 5.94 11.65 2.22
CA ALA A 169 5.15 10.58 1.65
C ALA A 169 5.58 10.24 0.22
N ASP A 170 5.45 8.96 -0.16
CA ASP A 170 5.56 8.56 -1.55
C ASP A 170 4.27 8.93 -2.30
N GLU A 171 4.42 9.55 -3.46
CA GLU A 171 3.32 9.89 -4.34
C GLU A 171 3.54 9.28 -5.72
N VAL A 172 2.65 8.39 -6.11
CA VAL A 172 2.70 7.69 -7.41
C VAL A 172 1.46 8.03 -8.20
N ARG A 173 1.66 8.64 -9.38
CA ARG A 173 0.58 9.08 -10.25
C ARG A 173 0.70 8.47 -11.64
N VAL A 174 -0.43 8.15 -12.23
CA VAL A 174 -0.54 7.72 -13.64
C VAL A 174 -1.59 8.60 -14.30
N LEU A 175 -1.26 9.17 -15.45
CA LEU A 175 -2.27 9.79 -16.31
C LEU A 175 -2.93 8.70 -17.15
N LEU A 176 -4.26 8.65 -17.12
CA LEU A 176 -5.03 7.70 -17.91
C LEU A 176 -5.14 8.20 -19.33
N GLY A 177 -4.85 7.33 -20.29
CA GLY A 177 -4.95 7.61 -21.71
C GLY A 177 -6.06 6.82 -22.39
N SER A 178 -6.00 6.73 -23.71
CA SER A 178 -6.95 5.97 -24.54
C SER A 178 -7.02 4.47 -24.21
N TRP A 179 -6.04 3.95 -23.47
CA TRP A 179 -6.05 2.57 -22.99
C TRP A 179 -7.06 2.34 -21.87
N HIS A 180 -7.50 3.39 -21.16
CA HIS A 180 -8.50 3.31 -20.10
C HIS A 180 -9.90 3.56 -20.66
N ARG A 181 -10.87 2.78 -20.19
CA ARG A 181 -12.29 2.92 -20.51
C ARG A 181 -13.09 3.20 -19.25
N GLN A 182 -13.96 4.20 -19.33
CA GLN A 182 -14.74 4.65 -18.19
C GLN A 182 -16.03 3.86 -18.01
N GLU A 183 -16.67 3.42 -19.09
CA GLU A 183 -17.97 2.75 -19.05
C GLU A 183 -17.88 1.29 -18.60
N ALA A 184 -16.69 0.71 -18.65
CA ALA A 184 -16.40 -0.63 -18.16
C ALA A 184 -14.89 -0.80 -17.92
N GLY A 185 -14.54 -1.67 -16.99
CA GLY A 185 -13.16 -2.07 -16.79
C GLY A 185 -12.98 -3.05 -15.65
N THR A 186 -11.76 -3.59 -15.56
CA THR A 186 -11.34 -4.44 -14.45
C THR A 186 -9.90 -4.15 -14.08
N TRP A 187 -9.67 -3.86 -12.81
CA TRP A 187 -8.33 -3.82 -12.22
C TRP A 187 -8.05 -5.11 -11.48
N ILE A 188 -6.82 -5.60 -11.58
CA ILE A 188 -6.29 -6.67 -10.73
C ILE A 188 -4.96 -6.19 -10.16
N VAL A 189 -4.85 -6.18 -8.83
CA VAL A 189 -3.69 -5.62 -8.14
C VAL A 189 -3.12 -6.64 -7.17
N ASP A 190 -1.82 -6.90 -7.32
CA ASP A 190 -1.02 -7.74 -6.46
C ASP A 190 -0.27 -6.82 -5.50
N PHE A 191 -0.43 -7.02 -4.20
CA PHE A 191 0.11 -6.12 -3.18
C PHE A 191 0.40 -6.86 -1.88
N ARG A 192 1.17 -6.22 -1.01
CA ARG A 192 1.41 -6.66 0.37
C ARG A 192 1.00 -5.51 1.30
N PRO A 193 -0.07 -5.64 2.09
CA PRO A 193 -0.37 -4.67 3.13
C PRO A 193 0.78 -4.64 4.15
N GLY A 194 1.26 -3.47 4.58
CA GLY A 194 2.22 -3.39 5.68
C GLY A 194 1.61 -3.66 7.05
N ALA A 195 2.46 -3.53 8.07
CA ALA A 195 2.24 -4.07 9.42
C ALA A 195 1.05 -3.46 10.18
N GLY A 196 0.76 -2.18 9.98
CA GLY A 196 -0.32 -1.50 10.66
C GLY A 196 -1.66 -1.60 9.94
N PHE A 197 -2.74 -1.67 10.71
CA PHE A 197 -4.10 -1.49 10.21
C PHE A 197 -4.65 -0.16 10.73
N VAL A 198 -4.65 0.85 9.86
CA VAL A 198 -5.42 2.08 10.09
C VAL A 198 -6.52 2.14 9.03
N PRO A 199 -7.78 2.41 9.40
CA PRO A 199 -8.84 2.56 8.41
C PRO A 199 -8.48 3.62 7.36
N ALA A 200 -8.94 3.38 6.13
CA ALA A 200 -8.73 4.27 5.00
C ALA A 200 -7.26 4.40 4.55
N GLN A 201 -6.45 3.34 4.65
CA GLN A 201 -5.18 3.25 3.90
C GLN A 201 -5.44 2.80 2.46
N TYR A 202 -5.15 3.65 1.48
CA TYR A 202 -5.52 3.42 0.09
C TYR A 202 -4.48 2.56 -0.64
N LEU A 203 -4.94 1.53 -1.35
CA LEU A 203 -4.12 0.74 -2.27
C LEU A 203 -4.07 1.41 -3.64
N MET A 204 -5.22 1.91 -4.12
CA MET A 204 -5.33 2.52 -5.45
C MET A 204 -6.56 3.41 -5.50
N THR A 205 -6.43 4.57 -6.14
CA THR A 205 -7.57 5.43 -6.47
C THR A 205 -7.51 5.84 -7.93
N VAL A 206 -8.61 5.69 -8.66
CA VAL A 206 -8.80 6.17 -10.03
C VAL A 206 -9.83 7.30 -9.97
N SER A 207 -9.48 8.50 -10.44
CA SER A 207 -10.30 9.71 -10.23
C SER A 207 -10.20 10.69 -11.39
N ASP A 208 -11.03 11.72 -11.37
CA ASP A 208 -10.96 12.89 -12.27
C ASP A 208 -9.97 13.96 -11.80
N GLY A 209 -9.47 13.88 -10.57
CA GLY A 209 -8.93 15.08 -9.93
C GLY A 209 -9.38 15.28 -8.49
N THR A 210 -10.55 14.73 -8.17
CA THR A 210 -11.37 15.11 -7.03
C THR A 210 -11.91 13.90 -6.28
N ALA A 211 -12.45 14.13 -5.09
CA ALA A 211 -13.12 13.09 -4.31
C ALA A 211 -14.52 12.76 -4.86
N SER A 212 -15.02 13.56 -5.81
CA SER A 212 -16.39 13.50 -6.31
C SER A 212 -16.60 12.44 -7.36
N GLU A 213 -15.59 12.23 -8.21
CA GLU A 213 -15.58 11.22 -9.26
C GLU A 213 -14.39 10.29 -9.04
N ARG A 214 -14.63 9.14 -8.40
CA ARG A 214 -13.55 8.21 -8.10
C ARG A 214 -14.00 6.77 -7.91
N HIS A 215 -13.03 5.88 -8.14
CA HIS A 215 -13.00 4.49 -7.74
C HIS A 215 -11.84 4.32 -6.77
N SER A 216 -12.06 3.76 -5.59
CA SER A 216 -11.00 3.56 -4.61
C SER A 216 -11.01 2.15 -4.06
N VAL A 217 -9.83 1.56 -3.98
CA VAL A 217 -9.57 0.33 -3.23
C VAL A 217 -8.71 0.67 -2.03
N TYR A 218 -9.19 0.38 -0.83
CA TYR A 218 -8.53 0.79 0.40
C TYR A 218 -8.87 -0.13 1.57
N ARG A 219 -8.00 -0.16 2.59
CA ARG A 219 -8.24 -0.90 3.83
C ARG A 219 -9.44 -0.32 4.56
N TRP A 220 -10.41 -1.18 4.83
CA TRP A 220 -11.57 -0.88 5.63
C TRP A 220 -11.31 -1.21 7.11
N ALA A 221 -12.30 -1.00 7.96
CA ALA A 221 -12.27 -1.42 9.35
C ALA A 221 -12.07 -2.94 9.50
N ALA A 222 -11.66 -3.37 10.71
CA ALA A 222 -11.50 -4.78 11.08
C ALA A 222 -10.58 -5.61 10.16
N GLY A 223 -9.60 -4.96 9.51
CA GLY A 223 -8.66 -5.63 8.60
C GLY A 223 -9.25 -6.00 7.24
N LEU A 224 -10.48 -5.60 6.94
CA LEU A 224 -11.12 -5.80 5.65
C LEU A 224 -10.57 -4.82 4.60
N ILE A 225 -11.00 -4.99 3.35
CA ILE A 225 -10.67 -4.11 2.24
C ILE A 225 -11.95 -3.77 1.49
N ALA A 226 -12.10 -2.52 1.07
CA ALA A 226 -13.29 -2.04 0.37
C ALA A 226 -12.95 -1.63 -1.06
N TYR A 227 -13.93 -1.79 -1.94
CA TYR A 227 -14.01 -1.09 -3.21
C TYR A 227 -15.20 -0.13 -3.20
N ASP A 228 -14.89 1.16 -3.26
CA ASP A 228 -15.88 2.23 -3.32
C ASP A 228 -15.92 2.89 -4.70
N MET A 229 -17.12 3.35 -5.07
CA MET A 229 -17.34 4.22 -6.22
C MET A 229 -18.10 5.46 -5.77
N ASN A 230 -17.58 6.64 -6.10
CA ASN A 230 -18.25 7.92 -5.94
C ASN A 230 -18.54 8.51 -7.32
N ALA A 231 -19.75 9.05 -7.50
CA ALA A 231 -20.12 9.79 -8.70
C ALA A 231 -21.01 10.99 -8.33
N GLY A 232 -20.62 12.18 -8.77
CA GLY A 232 -21.23 13.46 -8.40
C GLY A 232 -21.13 13.76 -6.91
N GLY A 233 -20.06 13.33 -6.23
CA GLY A 233 -19.88 13.54 -4.79
C GLY A 233 -20.63 12.58 -3.88
N VAL A 234 -21.44 11.67 -4.45
CA VAL A 234 -22.23 10.69 -3.69
C VAL A 234 -21.58 9.30 -3.79
N GLN A 235 -21.45 8.60 -2.67
CA GLN A 235 -21.01 7.19 -2.66
C GLN A 235 -22.11 6.34 -3.31
N ARG A 236 -21.82 5.77 -4.49
CA ARG A 236 -22.74 4.94 -5.28
C ARG A 236 -22.70 3.47 -4.89
N SER A 237 -21.55 3.01 -4.40
CA SER A 237 -21.37 1.67 -3.87
C SER A 237 -20.23 1.63 -2.87
N SER A 238 -20.34 0.71 -1.92
CA SER A 238 -19.23 0.26 -1.08
C SER A 238 -19.28 -1.26 -0.98
N LEU A 239 -18.27 -1.93 -1.54
CA LEU A 239 -18.18 -3.38 -1.58
C LEU A 239 -17.08 -3.87 -0.63
N VAL A 240 -17.46 -4.63 0.39
CA VAL A 240 -16.54 -5.20 1.38
C VAL A 240 -16.71 -6.72 1.43
N PRO A 241 -15.80 -7.52 0.83
CA PRO A 241 -15.82 -8.96 1.00
C PRO A 241 -15.57 -9.35 2.46
N ALA A 242 -16.12 -10.49 2.88
CA ALA A 242 -16.06 -10.93 4.27
C ALA A 242 -14.67 -11.46 4.70
N ASN A 243 -13.82 -11.86 3.75
CA ASN A 243 -12.45 -12.25 4.08
C ASN A 243 -11.55 -11.03 4.31
N ALA A 244 -10.71 -11.12 5.33
CA ALA A 244 -9.82 -10.04 5.75
C ALA A 244 -8.44 -10.14 5.11
N LEU A 245 -7.74 -9.00 5.07
CA LEU A 245 -6.31 -8.95 4.80
C LEU A 245 -5.55 -9.46 6.02
N VAL A 246 -4.42 -10.11 5.76
CA VAL A 246 -3.42 -10.43 6.79
C VAL A 246 -2.26 -9.48 6.59
N ALA A 247 -1.85 -8.77 7.65
CA ALA A 247 -0.71 -7.86 7.59
C ALA A 247 0.54 -8.59 7.08
N LEU A 248 1.38 -7.87 6.34
CA LEU A 248 2.64 -8.36 5.82
C LEU A 248 2.52 -9.65 4.98
N THR A 249 1.34 -9.96 4.45
CA THR A 249 1.09 -11.17 3.66
C THR A 249 0.65 -10.80 2.24
N PRO A 250 1.27 -11.34 1.18
CA PRO A 250 0.84 -11.10 -0.19
C PRO A 250 -0.67 -11.31 -0.36
N SER A 251 -1.31 -10.39 -1.06
CA SER A 251 -2.75 -10.39 -1.33
C SER A 251 -2.99 -9.91 -2.76
N ARG A 252 -4.12 -10.34 -3.32
CA ARG A 252 -4.56 -9.94 -4.66
C ARG A 252 -6.03 -9.57 -4.65
N VAL A 253 -6.33 -8.41 -5.21
CA VAL A 253 -7.70 -7.93 -5.40
C VAL A 253 -8.06 -7.83 -6.86
N ALA A 254 -9.34 -7.97 -7.17
CA ALA A 254 -9.90 -7.62 -8.46
C ALA A 254 -11.16 -6.76 -8.28
N ALA A 255 -11.19 -5.60 -8.93
CA ALA A 255 -12.31 -4.66 -8.93
C ALA A 255 -12.79 -4.44 -10.36
N ALA A 256 -14.06 -4.76 -10.63
CA ALA A 256 -14.66 -4.62 -11.96
C ALA A 256 -15.88 -3.70 -11.92
N TRP A 257 -16.12 -2.98 -13.00
CA TRP A 257 -17.28 -2.09 -13.12
C TRP A 257 -17.83 -2.06 -14.54
N SER A 258 -19.11 -1.74 -14.65
CA SER A 258 -19.77 -1.28 -15.87
C SER A 258 -21.09 -0.60 -15.50
N ARG A 259 -21.88 -0.17 -16.48
CA ARG A 259 -23.28 0.26 -16.27
C ARG A 259 -24.16 -0.80 -15.59
N GLN A 260 -23.79 -2.08 -15.63
CA GLN A 260 -24.52 -3.16 -14.95
C GLN A 260 -24.26 -3.22 -13.43
N GLY A 261 -23.24 -2.53 -12.92
CA GLY A 261 -22.82 -2.64 -11.53
C GLY A 261 -21.32 -2.79 -11.34
N VAL A 262 -20.94 -2.89 -10.07
CA VAL A 262 -19.58 -3.15 -9.59
C VAL A 262 -19.44 -4.56 -9.03
N ALA A 263 -18.22 -5.10 -9.06
CA ALA A 263 -17.86 -6.36 -8.44
C ALA A 263 -16.47 -6.26 -7.80
N PHE A 264 -16.28 -6.95 -6.67
CA PHE A 264 -15.01 -6.96 -5.95
C PHE A 264 -14.68 -8.34 -5.39
N CYS A 265 -13.42 -8.73 -5.47
CA CYS A 265 -12.93 -10.02 -4.97
C CYS A 265 -11.56 -9.83 -4.31
N LEU A 266 -11.37 -10.46 -3.16
CA LEU A 266 -10.10 -10.58 -2.46
C LEU A 266 -9.68 -12.06 -2.43
N ASN A 267 -8.46 -12.37 -2.86
CA ASN A 267 -7.80 -13.67 -2.67
C ASN A 267 -8.64 -14.90 -3.11
N GLY A 268 -9.38 -14.81 -4.22
CA GLY A 268 -10.23 -15.90 -4.71
C GLY A 268 -11.43 -16.24 -3.82
N GLY A 269 -11.75 -15.37 -2.87
CA GLY A 269 -12.93 -15.47 -2.03
C GLY A 269 -14.24 -15.20 -2.77
N PRO A 270 -15.38 -15.16 -2.04
CA PRO A 270 -16.66 -14.78 -2.61
C PRO A 270 -16.59 -13.41 -3.28
N VAL A 271 -17.14 -13.32 -4.50
CA VAL A 271 -17.25 -12.03 -5.20
C VAL A 271 -18.48 -11.31 -4.68
N VAL A 272 -18.27 -10.09 -4.17
CA VAL A 272 -19.36 -9.20 -3.78
C VAL A 272 -19.73 -8.28 -4.94
N THR A 273 -21.01 -7.94 -5.09
CA THR A 273 -21.51 -7.14 -6.21
C THR A 273 -22.57 -6.15 -5.76
N ALA A 274 -22.67 -5.01 -6.44
CA ALA A 274 -23.77 -4.07 -6.28
C ALA A 274 -24.13 -3.43 -7.62
N ALA A 275 -25.40 -3.07 -7.80
CA ALA A 275 -25.82 -2.19 -8.88
C ALA A 275 -25.34 -0.76 -8.60
N VAL A 276 -25.03 0.00 -9.65
CA VAL A 276 -24.66 1.43 -9.52
C VAL A 276 -25.56 2.28 -10.42
N PRO A 277 -26.26 3.29 -9.88
CA PRO A 277 -27.16 4.14 -10.68
C PRO A 277 -26.43 5.04 -11.69
N ALA A 278 -25.17 5.37 -11.40
CA ALA A 278 -24.31 6.20 -12.24
C ALA A 278 -22.85 5.79 -12.04
N LEU A 279 -22.06 5.90 -13.09
CA LEU A 279 -20.60 5.73 -13.03
C LEU A 279 -19.92 7.06 -12.75
N ALA A 280 -18.72 7.01 -12.18
CA ALA A 280 -17.88 8.19 -12.06
C ALA A 280 -17.60 8.78 -13.44
N ALA A 281 -17.68 10.11 -13.59
CA ALA A 281 -17.46 10.88 -14.82
C ALA A 281 -16.06 11.54 -14.86
N GLY A 282 -15.54 11.90 -16.04
CA GLY A 282 -14.28 12.63 -16.19
C GLY A 282 -12.99 11.95 -15.66
N ILE A 283 -13.00 10.64 -15.41
CA ILE A 283 -11.85 9.90 -14.88
C ILE A 283 -10.62 10.07 -15.79
N SER A 284 -9.52 10.57 -15.22
CA SER A 284 -8.33 10.98 -15.98
C SER A 284 -7.00 10.59 -15.33
N ARG A 285 -7.02 10.17 -14.06
CA ARG A 285 -5.79 9.82 -13.33
C ARG A 285 -5.96 8.64 -12.39
N MET A 286 -4.86 7.99 -12.10
CA MET A 286 -4.73 7.01 -11.02
C MET A 286 -3.66 7.47 -10.03
N THR A 287 -3.91 7.26 -8.74
CA THR A 287 -2.89 7.24 -7.69
C THR A 287 -2.70 5.82 -7.17
N LEU A 288 -1.44 5.43 -6.99
CA LEU A 288 -1.08 4.14 -6.40
C LEU A 288 -0.65 4.34 -4.95
N GLY A 289 -1.32 3.65 -4.04
CA GLY A 289 -1.01 3.65 -2.61
C GLY A 289 -1.42 4.92 -1.85
N ALA A 290 -2.30 5.76 -2.42
CA ALA A 290 -2.80 6.99 -1.80
C ALA A 290 -4.24 7.32 -2.22
N GLN A 291 -4.87 8.29 -1.55
CA GLN A 291 -6.17 8.84 -1.95
C GLN A 291 -6.02 9.72 -3.21
N THR A 292 -7.11 10.30 -3.70
CA THR A 292 -7.15 11.27 -4.79
C THR A 292 -6.14 12.42 -4.63
N SER A 293 -6.03 13.04 -3.46
CA SER A 293 -5.24 14.26 -3.24
C SER A 293 -4.55 14.34 -1.87
N GLY A 294 -4.72 13.33 -1.02
CA GLY A 294 -4.14 13.28 0.32
C GLY A 294 -3.18 12.11 0.48
N LEU A 295 -2.03 12.36 1.13
CA LEU A 295 -0.97 11.37 1.34
C LEU A 295 -0.89 10.85 2.79
N ALA A 296 -1.68 11.40 3.71
CA ALA A 296 -1.75 10.94 5.10
C ALA A 296 -2.28 9.50 5.24
N GLN A 297 -3.05 9.06 4.25
CA GLN A 297 -3.76 7.78 4.18
C GLN A 297 -3.07 6.79 3.22
N SER A 298 -1.74 6.87 3.15
CA SER A 298 -0.94 6.02 2.28
C SER A 298 -1.04 4.54 2.65
N LEU A 299 -0.76 3.66 1.70
CA LEU A 299 -0.85 2.20 1.87
C LEU A 299 -0.01 1.68 3.06
N PHE A 300 1.20 2.23 3.23
CA PHE A 300 2.27 1.67 4.07
C PHE A 300 2.42 0.18 3.77
N GLY A 301 2.93 -0.14 2.58
CA GLY A 301 3.02 -1.50 2.07
C GLY A 301 3.58 -1.53 0.65
N HIS A 302 3.46 -2.66 -0.03
CA HIS A 302 4.08 -2.87 -1.34
C HIS A 302 3.03 -3.10 -2.41
N ILE A 303 3.24 -2.54 -3.60
CA ILE A 303 2.46 -2.86 -4.79
C ILE A 303 3.39 -3.61 -5.76
N ARG A 304 3.04 -4.85 -6.08
CA ARG A 304 3.86 -5.77 -6.87
C ARG A 304 3.50 -5.73 -8.36
N ARG A 305 2.20 -5.74 -8.67
CA ARG A 305 1.72 -5.80 -10.05
C ARG A 305 0.36 -5.15 -10.20
N VAL A 306 0.14 -4.41 -11.28
CA VAL A 306 -1.16 -3.82 -11.63
C VAL A 306 -1.53 -4.24 -13.04
N ARG A 307 -2.70 -4.87 -13.19
CA ARG A 307 -3.26 -5.28 -14.48
C ARG A 307 -4.58 -4.58 -14.74
N TYR A 308 -4.78 -4.15 -15.97
CA TYR A 308 -6.02 -3.51 -16.42
C TYR A 308 -6.62 -4.19 -17.63
N PHE A 309 -7.94 -4.38 -17.61
CA PHE A 309 -8.72 -4.82 -18.76
C PHE A 309 -9.80 -3.76 -19.07
N PRO A 310 -9.95 -3.32 -20.33
CA PRO A 310 -10.95 -2.31 -20.72
C PRO A 310 -12.39 -2.86 -20.80
N ASP A 311 -12.60 -4.04 -20.21
CA ASP A 311 -13.88 -4.74 -20.12
C ASP A 311 -14.16 -5.17 -18.69
N ARG A 312 -15.45 -5.29 -18.37
CA ARG A 312 -15.90 -5.89 -17.12
C ARG A 312 -15.75 -7.40 -17.19
N LEU A 313 -14.79 -7.95 -16.46
CA LEU A 313 -14.62 -9.39 -16.37
C LEU A 313 -15.73 -10.00 -15.49
N PRO A 314 -16.24 -11.20 -15.84
CA PRO A 314 -17.23 -11.91 -15.03
C PRO A 314 -16.64 -12.35 -13.68
N ALA A 315 -17.52 -12.54 -12.69
CA ALA A 315 -17.16 -12.91 -11.32
C ALA A 315 -16.28 -14.18 -11.23
N SER A 316 -16.52 -15.16 -12.11
CA SER A 316 -15.69 -16.37 -12.19
C SER A 316 -14.23 -16.05 -12.53
N LEU A 317 -13.98 -15.12 -13.44
CA LEU A 317 -12.63 -14.67 -13.77
C LEU A 317 -12.00 -13.89 -12.63
N LEU A 318 -12.74 -12.96 -12.00
CA LEU A 318 -12.24 -12.22 -10.83
C LEU A 318 -11.75 -13.18 -9.74
N ARG A 319 -12.54 -14.20 -9.45
CA ARG A 319 -12.20 -15.22 -8.45
C ARG A 319 -10.98 -16.04 -8.87
N SER A 320 -10.95 -16.54 -10.10
CA SER A 320 -9.82 -17.36 -10.58
C SER A 320 -8.50 -16.58 -10.63
N MET A 321 -8.53 -15.33 -11.08
CA MET A 321 -7.33 -14.51 -11.23
C MET A 321 -6.80 -13.99 -9.89
N THR A 322 -7.63 -14.01 -8.84
CA THR A 322 -7.25 -13.64 -7.47
C THR A 322 -6.93 -14.83 -6.56
N ALA A 323 -7.06 -16.08 -7.04
CA ALA A 323 -6.95 -17.28 -6.20
C ALA A 323 -5.54 -17.56 -5.63
N THR A 324 -4.49 -16.96 -6.19
CA THR A 324 -3.12 -17.11 -5.67
C THR A 324 -2.43 -15.75 -5.73
N PRO A 325 -2.19 -15.09 -4.60
CA PRO A 325 -1.38 -13.87 -4.53
C PRO A 325 0.03 -14.10 -5.07
#